data_AF-A0A7S0EC10-F1
#
_entry.id   AF-A0A7S0EC10-F1
#
_cell.length_a   1.000
_cell.length_b   1.000
_cell.length_c   1.000
_cell.angle_alpha   90.00
_cell.angle_beta   90.00
_cell.angle_gamma   90.00
#
_symmetry.space_group_name_H-M   'P 1'
#
loop_
_entity.id
_entity.type
_entity.pdbx_description
1 polymer ?
#
loop_
_entity_poly.entity_id
_entity_poly.type
_entity_poly.pdbx_seq_one_letter_code
_entity_poly.pdbx_strand_id
1 'polypeptide(L)'
;VGVPFSVYPQHYKRDSAGKVYSGGNEPGSIYFDDSVPWEGYFVDYIRALGDIAPWGNLSFHATSEGARIEFNESRWDAAVQDVGSGINDVAVSDFWVKQNTANLAIFSYQIYEESVYLFVPRPSLEDDAGFIESALGIFKPFHISLWLALLAVVVGMAWLNMLLFYLAPAEEEATTEEQKAARVGLLEHMRRSSMQLLTGGPDVDSDTPAQSLANVGWAIFVLITLTAYTANLAAFLVVPSEPSLTIASMSAAVELQVTICTYAPLNETTFQRFPNAKLHLLTEEEVAYNYSASY
;
A
#
# COMPACT_ATOMS: atom_id res chain seq x y z
N VAL A 1 -17.79 32.21 25.16
CA VAL A 1 -16.92 31.40 24.28
C VAL A 1 -17.79 30.43 23.50
N GLY A 2 -17.86 30.58 22.18
CA GLY A 2 -18.58 29.65 21.30
C GLY A 2 -17.74 28.41 20.99
N VAL A 3 -18.36 27.24 21.08
CA VAL A 3 -17.74 25.95 20.71
C VAL A 3 -18.59 25.31 19.60
N PRO A 4 -18.00 24.91 18.46
CA PRO A 4 -18.77 24.56 17.26
C PRO A 4 -19.57 23.25 17.36
N PHE A 5 -19.08 22.26 18.12
CA PHE A 5 -19.72 20.98 18.43
C PHE A 5 -18.92 20.25 19.51
N SER A 6 -19.31 19.03 19.91
CA SER A 6 -18.54 18.20 20.83
C SER A 6 -17.68 17.18 20.06
N VAL A 7 -16.36 17.23 20.21
CA VAL A 7 -15.40 16.31 19.61
C VAL A 7 -14.21 16.01 20.51
N TYR A 8 -13.96 14.74 20.73
CA TYR A 8 -12.83 14.26 21.51
C TYR A 8 -11.56 14.16 20.64
N PRO A 9 -10.37 14.55 21.13
CA PRO A 9 -10.08 15.10 22.46
C PRO A 9 -10.09 16.64 22.55
N GLN A 10 -10.63 17.33 21.53
CA GLN A 10 -10.44 18.77 21.33
C GLN A 10 -11.26 19.65 22.28
N HIS A 11 -12.57 19.50 22.22
CA HIS A 11 -13.55 20.18 23.05
C HIS A 11 -14.77 19.27 23.12
N TYR A 12 -15.01 18.65 24.27
CA TYR A 12 -16.04 17.64 24.41
C TYR A 12 -16.75 17.75 25.76
N LYS A 13 -17.93 17.13 25.84
CA LYS A 13 -18.70 16.96 27.07
C LYS A 13 -18.76 15.48 27.46
N ARG A 14 -18.99 15.22 28.74
CA ARG A 14 -19.27 13.88 29.26
C ARG A 14 -20.72 13.79 29.71
N ASP A 15 -21.35 12.65 29.44
CA ASP A 15 -22.68 12.36 29.97
C ASP A 15 -22.65 12.09 31.49
N SER A 16 -23.82 11.90 32.08
CA SER A 16 -23.96 11.59 33.51
C SER A 16 -23.30 10.26 33.93
N ALA A 17 -22.97 9.39 32.97
CA ALA A 17 -22.23 8.15 33.19
C ALA A 17 -20.71 8.31 32.97
N GLY A 18 -20.24 9.52 32.65
CA GLY A 18 -18.83 9.84 32.39
C GLY A 18 -18.35 9.48 30.97
N LYS A 19 -19.24 9.01 30.10
CA LYS A 19 -18.91 8.66 28.71
C LYS A 19 -18.78 9.93 27.88
N VAL A 20 -17.77 9.94 27.01
CA VAL A 20 -17.53 11.03 26.07
C VAL A 20 -18.70 11.11 25.09
N TYR A 21 -19.27 12.31 24.97
CA TYR A 21 -20.22 12.65 23.94
C TYR A 21 -19.49 13.26 22.74
N SER A 22 -19.75 12.73 21.55
CA SER A 22 -19.27 13.28 20.29
C SER A 22 -20.49 13.58 19.42
N GLY A 23 -20.63 14.83 18.97
CA GLY A 23 -21.80 15.27 18.21
C GLY A 23 -22.18 16.73 18.48
N GLY A 24 -23.21 17.21 17.80
CA GLY A 24 -23.72 18.57 18.00
C GLY A 24 -24.95 18.96 17.18
N ASN A 25 -25.58 18.01 16.49
CA ASN A 25 -26.71 18.29 15.59
C ASN A 25 -28.07 17.92 16.18
N GLU A 26 -28.10 17.05 17.19
CA GLU A 26 -29.34 16.55 17.79
C GLU A 26 -29.95 17.61 18.72
N PRO A 27 -31.16 18.12 18.42
CA PRO A 27 -31.85 19.05 19.30
C PRO A 27 -32.04 18.47 20.70
N GLY A 28 -31.72 19.25 21.74
CA GLY A 28 -31.79 18.78 23.13
C GLY A 28 -30.66 17.83 23.54
N SER A 29 -29.64 17.65 22.70
CA SER A 29 -28.43 16.94 23.11
C SER A 29 -27.64 17.71 24.18
N ILE A 30 -26.78 16.97 24.88
CA ILE A 30 -25.87 17.50 25.91
C ILE A 30 -24.96 18.62 25.38
N TYR A 31 -24.76 18.69 24.07
CA TYR A 31 -24.07 19.81 23.42
C TYR A 31 -24.68 21.17 23.79
N PHE A 32 -26.01 21.29 23.77
CA PHE A 32 -26.73 22.52 24.09
C PHE A 32 -26.94 22.76 25.59
N ASP A 33 -26.55 21.81 26.45
CA ASP A 33 -26.72 21.92 27.89
C ASP A 33 -25.53 22.65 28.53
N ASP A 34 -25.69 23.95 28.80
CA ASP A 34 -24.67 24.79 29.43
C ASP A 34 -24.37 24.40 30.89
N SER A 35 -25.19 23.56 31.53
CA SER A 35 -24.91 23.06 32.88
C SER A 35 -23.80 22.01 32.89
N VAL A 36 -23.54 21.37 31.75
CA VAL A 36 -22.50 20.37 31.60
C VAL A 36 -21.18 21.04 31.20
N PRO A 37 -20.10 20.84 31.98
CA PRO A 37 -18.83 21.49 31.71
C PRO A 37 -18.19 20.96 30.43
N TRP A 38 -17.52 21.86 29.71
CA TRP A 38 -16.65 21.53 28.60
C TRP A 38 -15.28 21.05 29.09
N GLU A 39 -14.76 20.02 28.44
CA GLU A 39 -13.43 19.43 28.64
C GLU A 39 -12.66 19.39 27.32
N GLY A 40 -11.34 19.24 27.36
CA GLY A 40 -10.51 19.06 26.17
C GLY A 40 -9.41 20.11 26.04
N TYR A 41 -8.46 19.84 25.14
CA TYR A 41 -7.22 20.61 25.11
C TYR A 41 -7.43 22.07 24.69
N PHE A 42 -8.42 22.39 23.83
CA PHE A 42 -8.71 23.78 23.48
C PHE A 42 -9.42 24.53 24.60
N VAL A 43 -10.23 23.82 25.39
CA VAL A 43 -10.92 24.37 26.56
C VAL A 43 -9.89 24.68 27.65
N ASP A 44 -8.95 23.78 27.89
CA ASP A 44 -7.87 23.98 28.85
C ASP A 44 -6.91 25.10 28.39
N TYR A 45 -6.64 25.18 27.08
CA TYR A 45 -5.84 26.26 26.50
C TYR A 45 -6.45 27.64 26.75
N ILE A 46 -7.74 27.84 26.46
CA ILE A 46 -8.37 29.16 26.66
C ILE A 46 -8.52 29.52 28.15
N ARG A 47 -8.73 28.52 29.03
CA ARG A 47 -8.71 28.74 30.49
C ARG A 47 -7.34 29.19 30.97
N ALA A 48 -6.28 28.52 30.55
CA ALA A 48 -4.91 28.90 30.89
C ALA A 48 -4.54 30.29 30.37
N LEU A 49 -5.08 30.70 29.22
CA LEU A 49 -4.92 32.07 28.73
C LEU A 49 -5.69 33.10 29.59
N GLY A 50 -6.88 32.74 30.07
CA GLY A 50 -7.66 33.55 31.01
C GLY A 50 -6.98 33.75 32.37
N ASP A 51 -6.11 32.82 32.79
CA ASP A 51 -5.29 32.99 34.01
C ASP A 51 -4.16 34.01 33.82
N ILE A 52 -3.68 34.19 32.58
CA ILE A 52 -2.56 35.10 32.26
C ILE A 52 -3.08 36.52 31.98
N ALA A 53 -4.27 36.64 31.39
CA ALA A 53 -4.78 37.89 30.89
C ALA A 53 -6.19 38.19 31.44
N PRO A 54 -6.51 39.46 31.76
CA PRO A 54 -7.67 39.81 32.57
C PRO A 54 -8.97 39.82 31.76
N TRP A 55 -9.40 38.66 31.25
CA TRP A 55 -10.55 38.52 30.34
C TRP A 55 -11.88 38.29 31.07
N GLY A 56 -11.85 38.18 32.40
CA GLY A 56 -13.05 37.95 33.22
C GLY A 56 -13.43 36.48 33.31
N ASN A 57 -14.70 36.21 33.63
CA ASN A 57 -15.21 34.85 33.78
C ASN A 57 -15.55 34.24 32.41
N LEU A 58 -14.98 33.07 32.11
CA LEU A 58 -15.21 32.38 30.84
C LEU A 58 -16.44 31.46 30.94
N SER A 59 -17.48 31.77 30.17
CA SER A 59 -18.61 30.87 29.92
C SER A 59 -18.52 30.28 28.51
N PHE A 60 -18.83 28.98 28.39
CA PHE A 60 -18.77 28.25 27.14
C PHE A 60 -20.18 27.88 26.71
N HIS A 61 -20.50 28.12 25.44
CA HIS A 61 -21.83 27.94 24.87
C HIS A 61 -21.74 27.23 23.52
N ALA A 62 -22.81 26.54 23.17
CA ALA A 62 -22.99 26.03 21.81
C ALA A 62 -23.17 27.18 20.81
N THR A 63 -22.82 26.92 19.55
CA THR A 63 -23.12 27.83 18.43
C THR A 63 -24.62 28.06 18.29
N SER A 64 -25.01 29.28 17.94
CA SER A 64 -26.39 29.71 17.77
C SER A 64 -27.12 28.89 16.69
N GLU A 65 -28.43 28.74 16.87
CA GLU A 65 -29.27 28.05 15.88
C GLU A 65 -29.28 28.79 14.54
N GLY A 66 -29.31 30.12 14.55
CA GLY A 66 -29.30 30.94 13.34
C GLY A 66 -28.05 30.70 12.49
N ALA A 67 -26.86 30.75 13.10
CA ALA A 67 -25.62 30.50 12.37
C ALA A 67 -25.51 29.05 11.87
N ARG A 68 -26.02 28.07 12.62
CA ARG A 68 -26.06 26.66 12.17
C ARG A 68 -27.00 26.42 10.99
N ILE A 69 -28.09 27.19 10.88
CA ILE A 69 -29.00 27.12 9.73
C ILE A 69 -28.35 27.77 8.50
N GLU A 70 -27.69 28.91 8.68
CA GLU A 70 -27.01 29.64 7.60
C GLU A 70 -25.79 28.87 7.08
N PHE A 71 -24.99 28.29 7.99
CA PHE A 71 -23.77 27.53 7.70
C PHE A 71 -23.95 26.05 8.04
N ASN A 72 -24.92 25.40 7.39
CA ASN A 72 -25.23 23.99 7.63
C ASN A 72 -24.13 23.02 7.18
N GLU A 73 -23.23 23.44 6.28
CA GLU A 73 -22.12 22.62 5.75
C GLU A 73 -20.89 22.63 6.65
N SER A 74 -20.68 23.67 7.44
CA SER A 74 -19.49 23.84 8.29
C SER A 74 -19.85 24.44 9.64
N ARG A 75 -19.77 23.62 10.69
CA ARG A 75 -20.01 24.06 12.08
C ARG A 75 -18.97 25.05 12.60
N TRP A 76 -17.75 24.99 12.07
CA TRP A 76 -16.71 25.98 12.33
C TRP A 76 -17.09 27.34 11.75
N ASP A 77 -17.62 27.37 10.53
CA ASP A 77 -18.03 28.62 9.88
C ASP A 77 -19.22 29.25 10.63
N ALA A 78 -20.15 28.42 11.11
CA ALA A 78 -21.23 28.85 12.00
C ALA A 78 -20.69 29.50 13.29
N ALA A 79 -19.68 28.89 13.93
CA ALA A 79 -19.06 29.47 15.13
C ALA A 79 -18.32 30.79 14.84
N VAL A 80 -17.69 30.92 13.66
CA VAL A 80 -17.08 32.18 13.22
C VAL A 80 -18.14 33.26 12.96
N GLN A 81 -19.26 32.88 12.36
CA GLN A 81 -20.39 33.79 12.12
C GLN A 81 -20.98 34.34 13.41
N ASP A 82 -21.10 33.53 14.46
CA ASP A 82 -21.54 33.98 15.78
C ASP A 82 -20.63 35.05 16.37
N VAL A 83 -19.31 34.91 16.17
CA VAL A 83 -18.32 35.92 16.61
C VAL A 83 -18.46 37.19 15.77
N GLY A 84 -18.55 37.06 14.45
CA GLY A 84 -18.77 38.20 13.56
C GLY A 84 -20.07 38.96 13.83
N SER A 85 -21.10 38.25 14.30
CA SER A 85 -22.41 38.81 14.66
C SER A 85 -22.46 39.37 16.08
N GLY A 86 -21.40 39.20 16.88
CA GLY A 86 -21.35 39.63 18.27
C GLY A 86 -22.23 38.82 19.23
N ILE A 87 -22.63 37.60 18.84
CA ILE A 87 -23.35 36.66 19.71
C ILE A 87 -22.37 36.03 20.71
N ASN A 88 -21.19 35.65 20.22
CA ASN A 88 -20.10 35.11 21.03
C ASN A 88 -18.90 36.07 20.98
N ASP A 89 -18.26 36.36 22.11
CA ASP A 89 -17.07 37.24 22.12
C ASP A 89 -15.85 36.60 21.45
N VAL A 90 -15.75 35.27 21.55
CA VAL A 90 -14.67 34.46 20.98
C VAL A 90 -15.19 33.05 20.71
N ALA A 91 -14.70 32.41 19.66
CA ALA A 91 -14.91 31.01 19.38
C ALA A 91 -13.59 30.25 19.50
N VAL A 92 -13.64 29.02 20.03
CA VAL A 92 -12.44 28.22 20.34
C VAL A 92 -12.57 26.82 19.75
N SER A 93 -11.70 26.51 18.79
CA SER A 93 -11.57 25.24 18.07
C SER A 93 -10.32 25.28 17.19
N ASP A 94 -10.07 24.20 16.47
CA ASP A 94 -9.23 24.08 15.29
C ASP A 94 -9.85 24.76 14.05
N PHE A 95 -9.76 26.09 13.98
CA PHE A 95 -10.25 26.81 12.80
C PHE A 95 -9.20 26.89 11.69
N TRP A 96 -9.56 26.47 10.48
CA TRP A 96 -8.83 26.86 9.29
C TRP A 96 -9.16 28.29 8.89
N VAL A 97 -8.12 29.11 8.72
CA VAL A 97 -8.26 30.50 8.25
C VAL A 97 -8.53 30.49 6.75
N LYS A 98 -9.81 30.60 6.38
CA LYS A 98 -10.26 30.73 4.99
C LYS A 98 -10.50 32.19 4.65
N GLN A 99 -10.42 32.54 3.37
CA GLN A 99 -10.67 33.91 2.92
C GLN A 99 -12.10 34.38 3.25
N ASN A 100 -13.10 33.51 3.10
CA ASN A 100 -14.50 33.85 3.40
C ASN A 100 -14.72 34.10 4.89
N THR A 101 -14.14 33.28 5.77
CA THR A 101 -14.30 33.40 7.23
C THR A 101 -13.45 34.53 7.81
N ALA A 102 -12.30 34.84 7.21
CA ALA A 102 -11.45 35.96 7.62
C ALA A 102 -12.10 37.35 7.42
N ASN A 103 -13.14 37.44 6.58
CA ASN A 103 -13.94 38.65 6.43
C ASN A 103 -15.03 38.80 7.50
N LEU A 104 -15.35 37.72 8.23
CA LEU A 104 -16.42 37.69 9.24
C LEU A 104 -15.88 37.98 10.64
N ALA A 105 -14.70 37.44 10.98
CA ALA A 105 -14.08 37.63 12.30
C ALA A 105 -12.56 37.75 12.21
N ILE A 106 -11.96 38.32 13.25
CA ILE A 106 -10.51 38.43 13.41
C ILE A 106 -9.99 37.11 14.00
N PHE A 107 -8.98 36.53 13.36
CA PHE A 107 -8.28 35.34 13.84
C PHE A 107 -7.04 35.70 14.65
N SER A 108 -6.71 34.86 15.64
CA SER A 108 -5.45 34.94 16.37
C SER A 108 -4.27 34.53 15.49
N TYR A 109 -3.05 34.66 16.04
CA TYR A 109 -1.88 34.03 15.42
C TYR A 109 -2.08 32.52 15.29
N GLN A 110 -1.52 31.94 14.23
CA GLN A 110 -1.61 30.52 13.95
C GLN A 110 -0.87 29.72 15.02
N ILE A 111 -1.61 28.87 15.73
CA ILE A 111 -1.07 28.04 16.82
C ILE A 111 -0.35 26.77 16.31
N TYR A 112 -0.75 26.24 15.16
CA TYR A 112 -0.08 25.13 14.47
C TYR A 112 -0.40 25.11 12.97
N GLU A 113 0.48 24.51 12.18
CA GLU A 113 0.26 24.23 10.77
C GLU A 113 -0.25 22.78 10.61
N GLU A 114 -1.33 22.62 9.86
CA GLU A 114 -1.89 21.31 9.53
C GLU A 114 -1.51 20.93 8.09
N SER A 115 -0.94 19.74 7.93
CA SER A 115 -0.64 19.18 6.61
C SER A 115 -1.70 18.17 6.22
N VAL A 116 -2.32 18.36 5.05
CA VAL A 116 -3.31 17.43 4.49
C VAL A 116 -2.59 16.31 3.74
N TYR A 117 -2.86 15.06 4.13
CA TYR A 117 -2.30 13.87 3.51
C TYR A 117 -3.35 13.09 2.73
N LEU A 118 -2.95 12.52 1.58
CA LEU A 118 -3.77 11.59 0.83
C LEU A 118 -3.54 10.17 1.37
N PHE A 119 -4.57 9.61 2.00
CA PHE A 119 -4.54 8.22 2.45
C PHE A 119 -4.99 7.30 1.31
N VAL A 120 -4.07 6.44 0.88
CA VAL A 120 -4.33 5.43 -0.15
C VAL A 120 -4.30 4.08 0.56
N PRO A 121 -5.32 3.21 0.38
CA PRO A 121 -5.25 1.86 0.92
C PRO A 121 -3.98 1.21 0.37
N ARG A 122 -3.24 0.50 1.24
CA ARG A 122 -2.11 -0.27 0.73
C ARG A 122 -2.65 -1.20 -0.34
N PRO A 123 -2.09 -1.16 -1.56
CA PRO A 123 -2.49 -2.12 -2.56
C PRO A 123 -2.30 -3.49 -1.93
N SER A 124 -3.32 -4.33 -2.00
CA SER A 124 -3.15 -5.74 -1.65
C SER A 124 -2.04 -6.23 -2.57
N LEU A 125 -0.86 -6.44 -2.00
CA LEU A 125 0.06 -7.39 -2.58
C LEU A 125 -0.80 -8.65 -2.75
N GLU A 126 -0.83 -9.24 -3.94
CA GLU A 126 -1.37 -10.58 -4.11
C GLU A 126 -0.49 -11.54 -3.29
N ASP A 127 -0.58 -11.47 -1.96
CA ASP A 127 -0.17 -12.50 -1.02
C ASP A 127 -1.16 -13.68 -1.09
N ASP A 128 -2.26 -13.52 -1.83
CA ASP A 128 -3.20 -14.56 -2.26
C ASP A 128 -2.75 -15.29 -3.53
N ALA A 129 -1.50 -15.11 -3.99
CA ALA A 129 -0.84 -16.12 -4.81
C ALA A 129 -0.72 -17.38 -3.95
N GLY A 130 -1.77 -18.20 -3.92
CA GLY A 130 -1.84 -19.40 -3.10
C GLY A 130 -0.58 -20.24 -3.29
N PHE A 131 -0.21 -21.06 -2.31
CA PHE A 131 1.06 -21.83 -2.28
C PHE A 131 1.55 -22.36 -3.64
N ILE A 132 0.63 -22.78 -4.51
CA ILE A 132 0.90 -23.26 -5.88
C ILE A 132 1.49 -22.17 -6.78
N GLU A 133 0.99 -20.94 -6.75
CA GLU A 133 1.49 -19.83 -7.58
C GLU A 133 2.86 -19.34 -7.11
N SER A 134 3.11 -19.31 -5.80
CA SER A 134 4.45 -19.08 -5.26
C SER A 134 5.41 -20.22 -5.63
N ALA A 135 4.96 -21.49 -5.56
CA ALA A 135 5.77 -22.66 -5.92
C ALA A 135 6.11 -22.70 -7.42
N LEU A 136 5.18 -22.29 -8.29
CA LEU A 136 5.43 -22.15 -9.74
C LEU A 136 6.30 -20.93 -10.09
N GLY A 137 6.55 -20.03 -9.12
CA GLY A 137 7.50 -18.92 -9.24
C GLY A 137 8.91 -19.37 -9.66
N ILE A 138 9.28 -20.62 -9.36
CA ILE A 138 10.57 -21.24 -9.74
C ILE A 138 10.74 -21.34 -11.27
N PHE A 139 9.65 -21.37 -12.04
CA PHE A 139 9.69 -21.45 -13.51
C PHE A 139 9.63 -20.08 -14.21
N LYS A 140 9.29 -18.99 -13.50
CA LYS A 140 9.24 -17.61 -14.03
C LYS A 140 10.56 -17.08 -14.59
N PRO A 141 11.76 -17.45 -14.10
CA PRO A 141 13.01 -16.84 -14.56
C PRO A 141 13.33 -17.05 -16.04
N PHE A 142 12.76 -18.08 -16.65
CA PHE A 142 12.94 -18.39 -18.06
C PHE A 142 11.60 -18.43 -18.79
N HIS A 143 11.55 -17.83 -19.96
CA HIS A 143 10.40 -17.93 -20.84
C HIS A 143 10.20 -19.39 -21.29
N ILE A 144 8.96 -19.80 -21.55
CA ILE A 144 8.62 -21.17 -21.96
C ILE A 144 9.40 -21.62 -23.21
N SER A 145 9.72 -20.69 -24.10
CA SER A 145 10.54 -20.95 -25.29
C SER A 145 11.97 -21.41 -24.94
N LEU A 146 12.57 -20.84 -23.89
CA LEU A 146 13.91 -21.25 -23.43
C LEU A 146 13.86 -22.63 -22.79
N TRP A 147 12.83 -22.93 -21.99
CA TRP A 147 12.63 -24.27 -21.43
C TRP A 147 12.53 -25.35 -22.50
N LEU A 148 11.77 -25.08 -23.57
CA LEU A 148 11.68 -25.98 -24.72
C LEU A 148 13.01 -26.11 -25.47
N ALA A 149 13.77 -25.02 -25.60
CA ALA A 149 15.10 -25.05 -26.19
C ALA A 149 16.07 -25.90 -25.36
N LEU A 150 16.09 -25.75 -24.03
CA LEU A 150 16.91 -26.57 -23.13
C LEU A 150 16.57 -28.06 -23.26
N LEU A 151 15.27 -28.40 -23.31
CA LEU A 151 14.83 -29.77 -23.53
C LEU A 151 15.33 -30.30 -24.89
N ALA A 152 15.22 -29.49 -25.95
CA ALA A 152 15.70 -29.86 -27.28
C ALA A 152 17.23 -30.08 -27.31
N VAL A 153 18.00 -29.26 -26.60
CA VAL A 153 19.46 -29.42 -26.50
C VAL A 153 19.81 -30.70 -25.73
N VAL A 154 19.12 -31.03 -24.63
CA VAL A 154 19.31 -32.29 -23.89
C VAL A 154 19.07 -33.50 -24.80
N VAL A 155 17.97 -33.47 -25.56
CA VAL A 155 17.63 -34.53 -26.53
C VAL A 155 18.70 -34.63 -27.62
N GLY A 156 19.12 -33.49 -28.17
CA GLY A 156 20.17 -33.43 -29.19
C GLY A 156 21.51 -33.97 -28.70
N MET A 157 21.85 -33.70 -27.43
CA MET A 157 23.09 -34.16 -26.83
C MET A 157 23.09 -35.65 -26.53
N ALA A 158 21.96 -36.19 -26.06
CA ALA A 158 21.79 -37.64 -25.93
C ALA A 158 21.85 -38.36 -27.29
N TRP A 159 21.26 -37.76 -28.33
CA TRP A 159 21.32 -38.29 -29.69
C TRP A 159 22.75 -38.25 -30.26
N LEU A 160 23.50 -37.17 -30.01
CA LEU A 160 24.90 -37.07 -30.42
C LEU A 160 25.78 -38.11 -29.71
N ASN A 161 25.60 -38.31 -28.41
CA ASN A 161 26.32 -39.34 -27.65
C ASN A 161 25.96 -40.76 -28.12
N MET A 162 24.69 -41.02 -28.43
CA MET A 162 24.25 -42.27 -29.06
C MET A 162 24.96 -42.48 -30.41
N LEU A 163 24.97 -41.46 -31.28
CA LEU A 163 25.63 -41.54 -32.59
C LEU A 163 27.14 -41.80 -32.46
N LEU A 164 27.82 -41.10 -31.54
CA LEU A 164 29.25 -41.28 -31.28
C LEU A 164 29.56 -42.67 -30.71
N PHE A 165 28.64 -43.28 -29.96
CA PHE A 165 28.78 -44.65 -29.50
C PHE A 165 28.65 -45.66 -30.66
N TYR A 166 27.67 -45.47 -31.55
CA TYR A 166 27.51 -46.35 -32.73
C TYR A 166 28.63 -46.21 -33.77
N LEU A 167 29.25 -45.05 -33.87
CA LEU A 167 30.37 -44.80 -34.78
C LEU A 167 31.73 -45.18 -34.18
N ALA A 168 31.79 -45.47 -32.88
CA ALA A 168 33.02 -45.93 -32.25
C ALA A 168 33.41 -47.30 -32.82
N PRO A 169 34.68 -47.52 -33.19
CA PRO A 169 35.15 -48.84 -33.60
C PRO A 169 34.95 -49.83 -32.44
N ALA A 170 34.40 -51.00 -32.72
CA ALA A 170 34.19 -52.04 -31.72
C ALA A 170 35.55 -52.51 -31.18
N GLU A 171 35.93 -52.06 -30.00
CA GLU A 171 37.05 -52.65 -29.25
C GLU A 171 36.62 -54.04 -28.74
N GLU A 172 37.55 -54.99 -28.83
CA GLU A 172 37.31 -56.43 -28.70
C GLU A 172 37.04 -56.89 -27.24
N GLU A 173 36.92 -55.97 -26.29
CA GLU A 173 36.74 -56.24 -24.85
C GLU A 173 35.42 -55.72 -24.26
N ALA A 174 34.35 -55.60 -25.06
CA ALA A 174 33.04 -55.21 -24.52
C ALA A 174 32.48 -56.29 -23.57
N THR A 175 32.35 -55.96 -22.29
CA THR A 175 31.74 -56.83 -21.28
C THR A 175 30.25 -57.05 -21.59
N THR A 176 29.70 -58.20 -21.20
CA THR A 176 28.32 -58.62 -21.53
C THR A 176 27.23 -57.66 -20.98
N GLU A 177 27.60 -56.77 -20.05
CA GLU A 177 26.73 -55.72 -19.49
C GLU A 177 26.74 -54.43 -20.35
N GLU A 178 27.86 -54.04 -20.96
CA GLU A 178 27.95 -52.89 -21.87
C GLU A 178 27.13 -53.09 -23.15
N GLN A 179 27.10 -54.33 -23.66
CA GLN A 179 26.26 -54.70 -24.80
C GLN A 179 24.76 -54.67 -24.47
N LYS A 180 24.37 -54.88 -23.21
CA LYS A 180 22.97 -54.74 -22.75
C LYS A 180 22.59 -53.27 -22.59
N ALA A 181 23.48 -52.42 -22.08
CA ALA A 181 23.27 -50.97 -21.98
C ALA A 181 23.13 -50.32 -23.37
N ALA A 182 23.93 -50.75 -24.35
CA ALA A 182 23.83 -50.33 -25.75
C ALA A 182 22.47 -50.65 -26.40
N ARG A 183 21.82 -51.76 -25.99
CA ARG A 183 20.48 -52.14 -26.49
C ARG A 183 19.34 -51.26 -25.95
N VAL A 184 19.58 -50.45 -24.91
CA VAL A 184 18.62 -49.46 -24.37
C VAL A 184 18.97 -48.03 -24.86
N GLY A 185 19.58 -47.96 -26.06
CA GLY A 185 20.48 -46.91 -26.56
C GLY A 185 19.98 -45.49 -26.77
N LEU A 186 18.80 -45.08 -26.28
CA LEU A 186 18.41 -43.66 -26.23
C LEU A 186 17.96 -43.25 -24.84
N LEU A 187 17.14 -44.07 -24.17
CA LEU A 187 16.64 -43.75 -22.83
C LEU A 187 17.77 -43.71 -21.81
N GLU A 188 18.77 -44.59 -21.93
CA GLU A 188 19.92 -44.61 -21.04
C GLU A 188 20.85 -43.41 -21.26
N HIS A 189 21.11 -43.02 -22.51
CA HIS A 189 21.90 -41.82 -22.82
C HIS A 189 21.14 -40.54 -22.45
N MET A 190 19.82 -40.50 -22.62
CA MET A 190 18.95 -39.41 -22.14
C MET A 190 18.97 -39.31 -20.61
N ARG A 191 18.91 -40.45 -19.90
CA ARG A 191 19.03 -40.52 -18.44
C ARG A 191 20.38 -39.99 -17.98
N ARG A 192 21.47 -40.36 -18.65
CA ARG A 192 22.83 -39.88 -18.33
C ARG A 192 22.97 -38.37 -18.58
N SER A 193 22.55 -37.88 -19.75
CA SER A 193 22.60 -36.44 -20.08
C SER A 193 21.73 -35.60 -19.12
N SER A 194 20.56 -36.10 -18.72
CA SER A 194 19.70 -35.43 -17.75
C SER A 194 20.25 -35.47 -16.32
N MET A 195 20.90 -36.56 -15.89
CA MET A 195 21.57 -36.62 -14.58
C MET A 195 22.78 -35.69 -14.48
N GLN A 196 23.54 -35.51 -15.55
CA GLN A 196 24.61 -34.50 -15.60
C GLN A 196 24.06 -33.08 -15.43
N LEU A 197 22.92 -32.78 -16.07
CA LEU A 197 22.25 -31.48 -15.95
C LEU A 197 21.68 -31.23 -14.55
N LEU A 198 21.06 -32.25 -13.92
CA LEU A 198 20.28 -32.11 -12.69
C LEU A 198 21.07 -32.34 -11.40
N THR A 199 22.10 -33.19 -11.44
CA THR A 199 22.80 -33.67 -10.23
C THR A 199 24.32 -33.57 -10.31
N GLY A 200 24.86 -32.97 -11.38
CA GLY A 200 26.31 -32.89 -11.60
C GLY A 200 26.94 -34.16 -12.17
N GLY A 201 26.17 -35.25 -12.31
CA GLY A 201 26.50 -36.47 -13.05
C GLY A 201 27.63 -37.34 -12.47
N PRO A 202 27.51 -38.69 -12.50
CA PRO A 202 28.62 -39.59 -12.17
C PRO A 202 29.69 -39.55 -13.27
N ASP A 203 30.93 -39.91 -12.95
CA ASP A 203 32.06 -40.04 -13.88
C ASP A 203 31.62 -40.77 -15.15
N VAL A 204 31.51 -40.04 -16.26
CA VAL A 204 31.24 -40.65 -17.57
C VAL A 204 32.59 -41.04 -18.13
N ASP A 205 32.97 -42.28 -17.86
CA ASP A 205 34.04 -42.95 -18.61
C ASP A 205 33.69 -42.82 -20.09
N SER A 206 34.53 -42.06 -20.79
CA SER A 206 34.32 -41.73 -22.20
C SER A 206 35.19 -42.67 -23.02
N ASP A 207 34.57 -43.62 -23.71
CA ASP A 207 35.29 -44.67 -24.47
C ASP A 207 36.05 -44.10 -25.67
N THR A 208 35.71 -42.88 -26.13
CA THR A 208 36.37 -42.24 -27.27
C THR A 208 36.74 -40.77 -26.98
N PRO A 209 37.85 -40.27 -27.56
CA PRO A 209 38.26 -38.87 -27.39
C PRO A 209 37.23 -37.87 -27.95
N ALA A 210 36.44 -38.28 -28.95
CA ALA A 210 35.35 -37.47 -29.50
C ALA A 210 34.19 -37.30 -28.51
N GLN A 211 33.81 -38.36 -27.78
CA GLN A 211 32.80 -38.27 -26.70
C GLN A 211 33.31 -37.44 -25.52
N SER A 212 34.59 -37.58 -25.17
CA SER A 212 35.20 -36.77 -24.10
C SER A 212 35.12 -35.27 -24.41
N LEU A 213 35.46 -34.86 -25.64
CA LEU A 213 35.36 -33.45 -26.06
C LEU A 213 33.90 -32.95 -26.06
N ALA A 214 32.96 -33.77 -26.51
CA ALA A 214 31.53 -33.46 -26.48
C ALA A 214 31.01 -33.28 -25.05
N ASN A 215 31.46 -34.13 -24.11
CA ASN A 215 31.13 -34.06 -22.69
C ASN A 215 31.71 -32.80 -22.02
N VAL A 216 32.91 -32.36 -22.40
CA VAL A 216 33.47 -31.08 -21.91
C VAL A 216 32.63 -29.90 -22.38
N GLY A 217 32.24 -29.87 -23.65
CA GLY A 217 31.35 -28.83 -24.19
C GLY A 217 29.98 -28.82 -23.48
N TRP A 218 29.43 -30.00 -23.23
CA TRP A 218 28.18 -30.17 -22.47
C TRP A 218 28.31 -29.66 -21.03
N ALA A 219 29.41 -29.97 -20.34
CA ALA A 219 29.67 -29.51 -18.98
C ALA A 219 29.74 -27.97 -18.89
N ILE A 220 30.40 -27.31 -19.85
CA ILE A 220 30.45 -25.84 -19.92
C ILE A 220 29.04 -25.26 -20.15
N PHE A 221 28.26 -25.85 -21.05
CA PHE A 221 26.89 -25.43 -21.32
C PHE A 221 25.98 -25.54 -20.09
N VAL A 222 26.05 -26.67 -19.38
CA VAL A 222 25.30 -26.91 -18.14
C VAL A 222 25.67 -25.87 -17.08
N LEU A 223 26.97 -25.61 -16.90
CA LEU A 223 27.47 -24.64 -15.92
C LEU A 223 26.96 -23.22 -16.21
N ILE A 224 27.03 -22.77 -17.46
CA ILE A 224 26.54 -21.43 -17.86
C ILE A 224 25.01 -21.35 -17.66
N THR A 225 24.28 -22.41 -18.03
CA THR A 225 22.81 -22.41 -17.93
C THR A 225 22.34 -22.38 -16.48
N LEU A 226 22.94 -23.18 -15.60
CA LEU A 226 22.60 -23.22 -14.17
C LEU A 226 22.96 -21.90 -13.47
N THR A 227 24.13 -21.32 -13.78
CA THR A 227 24.53 -20.02 -13.22
C THR A 227 23.60 -18.90 -13.67
N ALA A 228 23.22 -18.86 -14.95
CA ALA A 228 22.24 -17.88 -15.45
C ALA A 228 20.85 -18.07 -14.83
N TYR A 229 20.40 -19.33 -14.67
CA TYR A 229 19.12 -19.63 -14.03
C TYR A 229 19.08 -19.15 -12.57
N THR A 230 20.09 -19.52 -11.79
CA THR A 230 20.17 -19.13 -10.37
C THR A 230 20.29 -17.62 -10.19
N ALA A 231 21.05 -16.92 -11.05
CA ALA A 231 21.15 -15.46 -11.03
C ALA A 231 19.80 -14.80 -11.32
N ASN A 232 19.09 -15.26 -12.35
CA ASN A 232 17.78 -14.71 -12.72
C ASN A 232 16.73 -15.04 -11.65
N LEU A 233 16.71 -16.26 -11.11
CA LEU A 233 15.82 -16.63 -10.01
C LEU A 233 16.03 -15.76 -8.78
N ALA A 234 17.29 -15.50 -8.40
CA ALA A 234 17.60 -14.61 -7.29
C ALA A 234 17.10 -13.18 -7.54
N ALA A 235 17.28 -12.66 -8.76
CA ALA A 235 16.74 -11.35 -9.13
C ALA A 235 15.21 -11.28 -9.00
N PHE A 236 14.51 -12.33 -9.42
CA PHE A 236 13.04 -12.42 -9.30
C PHE A 236 12.55 -12.53 -7.86
N LEU A 237 13.31 -13.18 -6.96
CA LEU A 237 12.92 -13.33 -5.55
C LEU A 237 13.18 -12.06 -4.71
N VAL A 238 14.07 -11.19 -5.17
CA VAL A 238 14.44 -9.95 -4.45
C VAL A 238 13.54 -8.78 -4.83
N VAL A 239 12.99 -8.76 -6.06
CA VAL A 239 12.10 -7.69 -6.50
C VAL A 239 10.69 -7.97 -5.96
N PRO A 240 10.18 -7.18 -5.00
CA PRO A 240 8.78 -7.28 -4.62
C PRO A 240 7.91 -6.97 -5.83
N SER A 241 6.83 -7.72 -6.02
CA SER A 241 5.83 -7.44 -7.04
C SER A 241 5.36 -5.99 -6.85
N GLU A 242 5.65 -5.12 -7.82
CA GLU A 242 5.14 -3.76 -7.75
C GLU A 242 3.61 -3.83 -7.81
N PRO A 243 2.93 -3.21 -6.84
CA PRO A 243 1.48 -3.19 -6.85
C PRO A 243 0.97 -2.48 -8.11
N SER A 244 -0.11 -3.02 -8.68
CA SER A 244 -0.71 -2.54 -9.93
C SER A 244 -1.18 -1.08 -9.90
N LEU A 245 -1.33 -0.48 -8.72
CA LEU A 245 -1.62 0.94 -8.53
C LEU A 245 -0.90 1.50 -7.29
N THR A 246 0.25 2.14 -7.50
CA THR A 246 0.85 3.04 -6.51
C THR A 246 0.44 4.47 -6.82
N ILE A 247 -0.61 4.95 -6.17
CA ILE A 247 -0.94 6.38 -6.17
C ILE A 247 0.12 7.09 -5.30
N ALA A 248 1.19 7.55 -5.93
CA ALA A 248 2.31 8.20 -5.24
C ALA A 248 2.04 9.68 -4.92
N SER A 249 1.12 10.32 -5.65
CA SER A 249 0.80 11.73 -5.48
C SER A 249 -0.65 12.03 -5.86
N MET A 250 -1.13 13.18 -5.38
CA MET A 250 -2.44 13.71 -5.76
C MET A 250 -2.54 13.94 -7.28
N SER A 251 -1.46 14.38 -7.94
CA SER A 251 -1.46 14.55 -9.40
C SER A 251 -1.62 13.22 -10.13
N ALA A 252 -0.99 12.15 -9.66
CA ALA A 252 -1.15 10.81 -10.22
C ALA A 252 -2.59 10.30 -10.05
N ALA A 253 -3.22 10.58 -8.90
CA ALA A 253 -4.63 10.25 -8.67
C ALA A 253 -5.56 10.94 -9.67
N VAL A 254 -5.31 12.23 -9.95
CA VAL A 254 -6.11 13.01 -10.91
C VAL A 254 -5.93 12.50 -12.35
N GLU A 255 -4.70 12.15 -12.75
CA GLU A 255 -4.41 11.58 -14.07
C GLU A 255 -5.07 10.21 -14.27
N LEU A 256 -5.04 9.37 -13.23
CA LEU A 256 -5.69 8.05 -13.22
C LEU A 256 -7.23 8.14 -13.09
N GLN A 257 -7.79 9.33 -12.94
CA GLN A 257 -9.23 9.58 -12.80
C GLN A 257 -9.88 8.75 -11.67
N VAL A 258 -9.14 8.50 -10.59
CA VAL A 258 -9.68 7.81 -9.41
C VAL A 258 -10.58 8.76 -8.61
N THR A 259 -11.61 8.20 -7.97
CA THR A 259 -12.47 8.98 -7.07
C THR A 259 -11.69 9.30 -5.79
N ILE A 260 -11.49 10.58 -5.51
CA ILE A 260 -10.81 11.07 -4.31
C ILE A 260 -11.86 11.52 -3.29
N CYS A 261 -11.87 10.88 -2.12
CA CYS A 261 -12.74 11.29 -1.02
C CYS A 261 -12.13 12.50 -0.30
N THR A 262 -12.90 13.57 -0.15
CA THR A 262 -12.48 14.79 0.54
C THR A 262 -13.50 15.20 1.60
N TYR A 263 -13.03 15.94 2.61
CA TYR A 263 -13.86 16.49 3.65
C TYR A 263 -14.54 17.78 3.17
N ALA A 264 -15.81 18.01 3.53
CA ALA A 264 -16.60 19.12 2.98
C ALA A 264 -15.93 20.51 3.12
N PRO A 265 -15.36 20.89 4.29
CA PRO A 265 -14.63 22.15 4.43
C PRO A 265 -13.32 22.26 3.60
N LEU A 266 -12.76 21.14 3.13
CA LEU A 266 -11.61 21.11 2.21
C LEU A 266 -12.01 21.09 0.73
N ASN A 267 -13.30 21.03 0.40
CA ASN A 267 -13.73 20.86 -0.98
C ASN A 267 -13.28 22.02 -1.86
N GLU A 268 -13.53 23.27 -1.44
CA GLU A 268 -13.17 24.45 -2.22
C GLU A 268 -11.66 24.53 -2.46
N THR A 269 -10.86 24.31 -1.42
CA THR A 269 -9.39 24.37 -1.52
C THR A 269 -8.85 23.25 -2.40
N THR A 270 -9.44 22.05 -2.31
CA THR A 270 -9.07 20.90 -3.15
C THR A 270 -9.44 21.15 -4.61
N PHE A 271 -10.65 21.66 -4.88
CA PHE A 271 -11.12 21.96 -6.24
C PHE A 271 -10.32 23.10 -6.89
N GLN A 272 -10.00 24.15 -6.13
CA GLN A 272 -9.15 25.25 -6.63
C GLN A 272 -7.76 24.76 -7.04
N ARG A 273 -7.19 23.81 -6.29
CA ARG A 273 -5.86 23.28 -6.57
C ARG A 273 -5.86 22.19 -7.64
N PHE A 274 -6.92 21.40 -7.72
CA PHE A 274 -7.08 20.26 -8.63
C PHE A 274 -8.47 20.28 -9.29
N PRO A 275 -8.71 21.16 -10.28
CA PRO A 275 -10.04 21.35 -10.87
C PRO A 275 -10.54 20.13 -11.66
N ASN A 276 -9.62 19.28 -12.13
CA ASN A 276 -9.94 18.06 -12.90
C ASN A 276 -10.05 16.81 -12.01
N ALA A 277 -9.99 16.96 -10.68
CA ALA A 277 -10.12 15.85 -9.76
C ALA A 277 -11.58 15.37 -9.67
N LYS A 278 -11.78 14.06 -9.66
CA LYS A 278 -13.08 13.47 -9.37
C LYS A 278 -13.28 13.38 -7.87
N LEU A 279 -13.93 14.38 -7.28
CA LEU A 279 -14.13 14.49 -5.83
C LEU A 279 -15.42 13.81 -5.38
N HIS A 280 -15.34 13.08 -4.27
CA HIS A 280 -16.48 12.60 -3.50
C HIS A 280 -16.45 13.25 -2.11
N LEU A 281 -17.55 13.89 -1.73
CA LEU A 281 -17.66 14.59 -0.45
C LEU A 281 -18.12 13.62 0.62
N LEU A 282 -17.28 13.43 1.63
CA LEU A 282 -17.65 12.68 2.82
C LEU A 282 -18.60 13.52 3.67
N THR A 283 -19.70 12.90 4.09
CA THR A 283 -20.65 13.49 5.04
C THR A 283 -20.05 13.50 6.44
N GLU A 284 -20.50 14.42 7.32
CA GLU A 284 -19.97 14.50 8.69
C GLU A 284 -20.19 13.20 9.50
N GLU A 285 -21.25 12.44 9.21
CA GLU A 285 -21.51 11.14 9.85
C GLU A 285 -20.46 10.08 9.45
N GLU A 286 -20.07 10.04 8.17
CA GLU A 286 -19.02 9.14 7.67
C GLU A 286 -17.64 9.50 8.24
N VAL A 287 -17.40 10.79 8.43
CA VAL A 287 -16.16 11.29 9.05
C VAL A 287 -16.12 10.93 10.54
N ALA A 288 -17.20 11.16 11.29
CA ALA A 288 -17.29 10.82 12.71
C ALA A 288 -17.15 9.31 12.97
N TYR A 289 -17.73 8.47 12.10
CA TYR A 289 -17.58 7.01 12.18
C TYR A 289 -16.12 6.59 11.97
N ASN A 290 -15.41 7.17 10.99
CA ASN A 290 -14.01 6.85 10.72
C ASN A 290 -13.05 7.32 11.84
N TYR A 291 -13.34 8.43 12.51
CA TYR A 291 -12.61 8.84 13.72
C TYR A 291 -12.80 7.87 14.88
N SER A 292 -13.99 7.27 15.03
CA SER A 292 -14.28 6.31 16.10
C SER A 292 -13.67 4.92 15.89
N ALA A 293 -13.45 4.52 14.64
CA ALA A 293 -12.88 3.21 14.29
C ALA A 293 -11.34 3.18 14.32
N SER A 294 -10.69 4.34 14.46
CA SER A 294 -9.24 4.49 14.40
C SER A 294 -8.57 4.61 15.79
N TYR A 295 -9.34 4.48 16.87
CA TYR A 295 -8.86 4.47 18.26
C TYR A 295 -9.33 3.23 19.03
#